data_AF-A0A9E3SR25-F1
#
_entry.id   AF-A0A9E3SR25-F1
#
_cell.length_a   1.000
_cell.length_b   1.000
_cell.length_c   1.000
_cell.angle_alpha   90.00
_cell.angle_beta   90.00
_cell.angle_gamma   90.00
#
_symmetry.space_group_name_H-M   'P 1'
#
loop_
_entity.id
_entity.type
_entity.pdbx_description
1 polymer ?
#
loop_
_entity_poly.entity_id
_entity_poly.type
_entity_poly.pdbx_seq_one_letter_code
_entity_poly.pdbx_strand_id
1 'polypeptide(L)'
;MKVVRSPYTDGLGHHPLFRLDARRVTWVSSPRQLWSHSLRIVAGIHAVSFLVWGLLTLLLVSNSPSIDPDKMLIASINSLYILGLLTILADAILDFICLQTALKTIYGEVIAGRWDLLRLTALNEWGIVRAKYAGARLRVWRATIVVAGMRLATLMIGILILMVLLYVLFGENSFIESLIDGFRNDPLSALLGVVTTSLIALVYAVEPFWRMQAMTALGMVLSAQFHSAAMGMLAAVGVMVAVWLLQIVIVIALVLGLGMGLGVLLAPLLVGEDSFLASTIYLLLACGITTLTIYGFYALLQTWSLRRVVRRIDKAN
;
A
#
# COMPACT_ATOMS: atom_id res chain seq x y z
N MET A 1 -5.30 8.86 14.87
CA MET A 1 -4.11 8.59 14.03
C MET A 1 -4.51 8.83 12.57
N LYS A 2 -3.84 9.71 11.81
CA LYS A 2 -4.22 9.96 10.40
C LYS A 2 -3.65 8.84 9.51
N VAL A 3 -4.52 7.92 9.11
CA VAL A 3 -4.20 6.71 8.32
C VAL A 3 -3.56 7.05 6.97
N VAL A 4 -4.06 8.10 6.31
CA VAL A 4 -3.48 8.69 5.10
C VAL A 4 -3.14 10.15 5.38
N ARG A 5 -1.85 10.49 5.38
CA ARG A 5 -1.39 11.88 5.50
C ARG A 5 -1.09 12.44 4.13
N SER A 6 -1.88 13.41 3.68
CA SER A 6 -1.55 14.19 2.48
C SER A 6 -0.16 14.86 2.61
N PRO A 7 0.59 15.07 1.52
CA PRO A 7 1.83 15.85 1.55
C PRO A 7 1.65 17.27 2.13
N TYR A 8 0.42 17.81 2.11
CA TYR A 8 0.06 19.13 2.63
C TYR A 8 -0.25 19.15 4.14
N THR A 9 -0.16 18.03 4.87
CA THR A 9 -0.51 18.01 6.29
C THR A 9 0.46 18.87 7.14
N ASP A 10 -0.01 19.24 8.33
CA ASP A 10 0.81 19.85 9.39
C ASP A 10 1.38 21.23 9.05
N GLY A 11 0.62 22.05 8.30
CA GLY A 11 1.01 23.41 7.97
C GLY A 11 2.09 23.51 6.87
N LEU A 12 2.52 22.39 6.29
CA LEU A 12 3.55 22.38 5.24
C LEU A 12 3.15 23.17 4.00
N GLY A 13 1.85 23.35 3.74
CA GLY A 13 1.35 24.23 2.67
C GLY A 13 1.83 25.68 2.79
N HIS A 14 2.14 26.16 4.00
CA HIS A 14 2.70 27.49 4.25
C HIS A 14 4.23 27.52 4.27
N HIS A 15 4.90 26.37 4.31
CA HIS A 15 6.35 26.30 4.39
C HIS A 15 6.98 26.76 3.06
N PRO A 16 7.85 27.78 3.05
CA PRO A 16 8.33 28.40 1.81
C PRO A 16 9.10 27.42 0.92
N LEU A 17 9.94 26.57 1.52
CA LEU A 17 10.69 25.54 0.79
C LEU A 17 9.77 24.50 0.13
N PHE A 18 8.70 24.08 0.80
CA PHE A 18 7.75 23.12 0.23
C PHE A 18 6.97 23.76 -0.92
N ARG A 19 6.55 25.03 -0.80
CA ARG A 19 5.89 25.75 -1.89
C ARG A 19 6.79 25.88 -3.12
N LEU A 20 8.08 26.11 -2.94
CA LEU A 20 9.06 26.14 -4.04
C LEU A 20 9.11 24.79 -4.77
N ASP A 21 9.22 23.69 -4.03
CA ASP A 21 9.28 22.34 -4.61
C ASP A 21 7.93 21.93 -5.24
N ALA A 22 6.81 22.30 -4.62
CA ALA A 22 5.47 22.03 -5.13
C ALA A 22 5.18 22.75 -6.45
N ARG A 23 5.73 23.95 -6.68
CA ARG A 23 5.61 24.68 -7.97
C ARG A 23 6.22 23.92 -9.14
N ARG A 24 7.21 23.05 -8.90
CA ARG A 24 7.80 22.20 -9.96
C ARG A 24 6.87 21.05 -10.36
N VAL A 25 5.84 20.77 -9.57
CA VAL A 25 4.83 19.74 -9.82
C VAL A 25 3.55 20.43 -10.33
N THR A 26 3.53 20.74 -11.63
CA THR A 26 2.48 21.58 -12.26
C THR A 26 1.05 21.07 -12.06
N TRP A 27 0.86 19.76 -11.90
CA TRP A 27 -0.46 19.15 -11.71
C TRP A 27 -1.00 19.25 -10.27
N VAL A 28 -0.24 19.79 -9.31
CA VAL A 28 -0.66 19.92 -7.90
C VAL A 28 -0.45 21.32 -7.33
N SER A 29 -1.19 22.29 -7.84
CA SER A 29 -1.14 23.64 -7.26
C SER A 29 -1.91 23.74 -5.93
N SER A 30 -2.92 22.87 -5.70
CA SER A 30 -3.75 22.90 -4.49
C SER A 30 -4.16 21.50 -4.00
N PRO A 31 -4.50 21.34 -2.70
CA PRO A 31 -4.99 20.07 -2.15
C PRO A 31 -6.26 19.55 -2.83
N ARG A 32 -7.17 20.45 -3.23
CA ARG A 32 -8.39 20.08 -3.96
C ARG A 32 -8.06 19.54 -5.36
N GLN A 33 -7.13 20.17 -6.07
CA GLN A 33 -6.67 19.67 -7.37
C GLN A 33 -6.00 18.30 -7.23
N LEU A 34 -5.14 18.11 -6.21
CA LEU A 34 -4.52 16.81 -5.91
C LEU A 34 -5.57 15.70 -5.80
N TRP A 35 -6.62 15.94 -5.02
CA TRP A 35 -7.70 14.98 -4.80
C TRP A 35 -8.48 14.69 -6.08
N SER A 36 -8.94 15.74 -6.78
CA SER A 36 -9.69 15.57 -8.03
C SER A 36 -8.90 14.83 -9.11
N HIS A 37 -7.59 15.10 -9.22
CA HIS A 37 -6.72 14.41 -10.16
C HIS A 37 -6.48 12.96 -9.74
N SER A 38 -6.31 12.70 -8.44
CA SER A 38 -6.16 11.35 -7.90
C SER A 38 -7.41 10.51 -8.19
N LEU A 39 -8.61 11.06 -7.99
CA LEU A 39 -9.88 10.38 -8.31
C LEU A 39 -10.00 10.05 -9.80
N ARG A 40 -9.60 10.96 -10.70
CA ARG A 40 -9.61 10.69 -12.15
C ARG A 40 -8.66 9.56 -12.53
N ILE A 41 -7.46 9.51 -11.92
CA ILE A 41 -6.50 8.42 -12.13
C ILE A 41 -7.10 7.10 -11.64
N VAL A 42 -7.66 7.08 -10.42
CA VAL A 42 -8.28 5.87 -9.86
C VAL A 42 -9.41 5.38 -10.76
N ALA A 43 -10.32 6.26 -11.19
CA ALA A 43 -11.42 5.92 -12.09
C ALA A 43 -10.91 5.37 -13.43
N GLY A 44 -9.89 6.00 -14.04
CA GLY A 44 -9.28 5.51 -15.27
C GLY A 44 -8.66 4.12 -15.11
N ILE A 45 -7.98 3.86 -13.99
CA ILE A 45 -7.40 2.54 -13.70
C ILE A 45 -8.48 1.50 -13.47
N HIS A 46 -9.57 1.84 -12.79
CA HIS A 46 -10.69 0.90 -12.65
C HIS A 46 -11.24 0.54 -14.03
N ALA A 47 -11.52 1.53 -14.88
CA ALA A 47 -12.01 1.28 -16.24
C ALA A 47 -11.06 0.35 -17.03
N VAL A 48 -9.75 0.61 -16.99
CA VAL A 48 -8.75 -0.25 -17.65
C VAL A 48 -8.71 -1.65 -17.03
N SER A 49 -8.69 -1.78 -15.71
CA SER A 49 -8.67 -3.09 -15.03
C SER A 49 -9.91 -3.92 -15.32
N PHE A 50 -11.11 -3.31 -15.34
CA PHE A 50 -12.35 -4.00 -15.71
C PHE A 50 -12.32 -4.45 -17.17
N LEU A 51 -11.81 -3.61 -18.08
CA LEU A 51 -11.66 -3.97 -19.49
C LEU A 51 -10.67 -5.11 -19.68
N VAL A 52 -9.51 -5.06 -19.02
CA VAL A 52 -8.50 -6.12 -19.07
C VAL A 52 -9.04 -7.42 -18.47
N TRP A 53 -9.72 -7.35 -17.33
CA TRP A 53 -10.37 -8.51 -16.72
C TRP A 53 -11.39 -9.15 -17.67
N GLY A 54 -12.30 -8.36 -18.24
CA GLY A 54 -13.31 -8.86 -19.17
C GLY A 54 -12.68 -9.51 -20.41
N LEU A 55 -11.66 -8.88 -21.00
CA LEU A 55 -10.92 -9.44 -22.14
C LEU A 55 -10.21 -10.75 -21.78
N LEU A 56 -9.53 -10.83 -20.64
CA LEU A 56 -8.85 -12.05 -20.19
C LEU A 56 -9.84 -13.19 -19.95
N THR A 57 -10.96 -12.92 -19.28
CA THR A 57 -12.02 -13.91 -19.07
C THR A 57 -12.58 -14.40 -20.41
N LEU A 58 -12.88 -13.50 -21.34
CA LEU A 58 -13.38 -13.87 -22.67
C LEU A 58 -12.37 -14.70 -23.47
N LEU A 59 -11.10 -14.33 -23.47
CA LEU A 59 -10.04 -15.08 -24.14
C LEU A 59 -9.89 -16.49 -23.56
N LEU A 60 -9.89 -16.62 -22.24
CA LEU A 60 -9.80 -17.93 -21.57
C LEU A 60 -11.01 -18.83 -21.87
N VAL A 61 -12.22 -18.25 -21.89
CA VAL A 61 -13.45 -18.99 -22.22
C VAL A 61 -13.52 -19.37 -23.71
N SER A 62 -13.05 -18.50 -24.62
CA SER A 62 -13.08 -18.75 -26.07
C SER A 62 -12.25 -19.95 -26.52
N ASN A 63 -11.29 -20.39 -25.70
CA ASN A 63 -10.49 -21.59 -25.96
C ASN A 63 -11.23 -22.89 -25.57
N SER A 64 -12.45 -22.82 -25.03
CA SER A 64 -13.26 -23.97 -24.67
C SER A 64 -14.33 -24.27 -25.74
N PRO A 65 -14.56 -25.53 -26.11
CA PRO A 65 -15.53 -25.92 -27.14
C PRO A 65 -17.00 -25.72 -26.70
N SER A 66 -17.26 -25.49 -25.41
CA SER A 66 -18.58 -25.24 -24.85
C SER A 66 -18.53 -24.08 -23.85
N ILE A 67 -19.55 -23.20 -23.90
CA ILE A 67 -19.77 -22.15 -22.90
C ILE A 67 -20.40 -22.82 -21.69
N ASP A 68 -19.57 -23.09 -20.68
CA ASP A 68 -19.92 -23.74 -19.43
C ASP A 68 -19.76 -22.72 -18.29
N PRO A 69 -20.81 -22.48 -17.46
CA PRO A 69 -20.75 -21.54 -16.34
C PRO A 69 -19.54 -21.74 -15.41
N ASP A 70 -19.18 -22.99 -15.13
CA ASP A 70 -18.06 -23.32 -14.25
C ASP A 70 -16.73 -22.82 -14.84
N LYS A 71 -16.55 -22.98 -16.16
CA LYS A 71 -15.36 -22.49 -16.86
C LYS A 71 -15.30 -20.98 -16.87
N MET A 72 -16.43 -20.29 -17.00
CA MET A 72 -16.48 -18.82 -16.92
C MET A 72 -16.07 -18.31 -15.53
N LEU A 73 -16.52 -18.99 -14.47
CA LEU A 73 -16.11 -18.67 -13.09
C LEU A 73 -14.61 -18.89 -12.89
N ILE A 74 -14.09 -20.06 -13.28
CA ILE A 74 -12.66 -20.39 -13.17
C ILE A 74 -11.81 -19.39 -13.96
N ALA A 75 -12.21 -19.04 -15.19
CA ALA A 75 -11.53 -18.04 -16.00
C ALA A 75 -11.51 -16.66 -15.33
N SER A 76 -12.61 -16.25 -14.71
CA SER A 76 -12.73 -14.98 -13.99
C SER A 76 -11.83 -14.94 -12.74
N ILE A 77 -11.77 -16.04 -11.98
CA ILE A 77 -10.89 -16.20 -10.82
C ILE A 77 -9.41 -16.18 -11.25
N ASN A 78 -9.05 -16.91 -12.30
CA ASN A 78 -7.69 -16.90 -12.84
C ASN A 78 -7.26 -15.51 -13.31
N SER A 79 -8.15 -14.79 -13.99
CA SER A 79 -7.91 -13.40 -14.41
C SER A 79 -7.69 -12.47 -13.21
N LEU A 80 -8.45 -12.66 -12.12
CA LEU A 80 -8.26 -11.94 -10.86
C LEU A 80 -6.87 -12.22 -10.24
N TYR A 81 -6.42 -13.48 -10.23
CA TYR A 81 -5.08 -13.83 -9.76
C TYR A 81 -3.97 -13.18 -10.59
N ILE A 82 -4.11 -13.16 -11.93
CA ILE A 82 -3.16 -12.50 -12.82
C ILE A 82 -3.09 -10.99 -12.50
N LEU A 83 -4.23 -10.33 -12.35
CA LEU A 83 -4.27 -8.92 -11.95
C LEU A 83 -3.62 -8.71 -10.57
N GLY A 84 -3.87 -9.61 -9.62
CA GLY A 84 -3.21 -9.63 -8.31
C GLY A 84 -1.69 -9.69 -8.42
N LEU A 85 -1.14 -10.59 -9.24
CA LEU A 85 0.30 -10.69 -9.47
C LEU A 85 0.88 -9.41 -10.10
N LEU A 86 0.17 -8.78 -11.04
CA LEU A 86 0.57 -7.49 -11.60
C LEU A 86 0.62 -6.38 -10.54
N THR A 87 -0.25 -6.41 -9.52
CA THR A 87 -0.17 -5.43 -8.42
C THR A 87 1.10 -5.59 -7.60
N ILE A 88 1.57 -6.82 -7.35
CA ILE A 88 2.83 -7.08 -6.63
C ILE A 88 4.03 -6.53 -7.41
N LEU A 89 4.04 -6.73 -8.74
CA LEU A 89 5.07 -6.13 -9.59
C LEU A 89 5.02 -4.59 -9.56
N ALA A 90 3.82 -4.02 -9.57
CA ALA A 90 3.64 -2.58 -9.49
C ALA A 90 4.13 -1.99 -8.14
N ASP A 91 3.97 -2.71 -7.04
CA ASP A 91 4.53 -2.33 -5.72
C ASP A 91 6.06 -2.28 -5.75
N ALA A 92 6.71 -3.23 -6.44
CA ALA A 92 8.16 -3.23 -6.59
C ALA A 92 8.67 -2.02 -7.37
N ILE A 93 7.98 -1.69 -8.47
CA ILE A 93 8.28 -0.50 -9.26
C ILE A 93 8.06 0.76 -8.43
N LEU A 94 7.00 0.80 -7.60
CA LEU A 94 6.72 1.92 -6.71
C LEU A 94 7.85 2.15 -5.70
N ASP A 95 8.36 1.09 -5.08
CA ASP A 95 9.49 1.18 -4.13
C ASP A 95 10.73 1.81 -4.78
N PHE A 96 11.08 1.34 -5.98
CA PHE A 96 12.21 1.86 -6.72
C PHE A 96 12.02 3.36 -7.05
N ILE A 97 10.83 3.76 -7.53
CA ILE A 97 10.50 5.16 -7.80
C ILE A 97 10.57 6.01 -6.52
N CYS A 98 10.07 5.50 -5.38
CA CYS A 98 10.16 6.20 -4.09
C CYS A 98 11.61 6.51 -3.71
N LEU A 99 12.47 5.51 -3.79
CA LEU A 99 13.89 5.65 -3.45
C LEU A 99 14.60 6.59 -4.43
N GLN A 100 14.40 6.41 -5.74
CA GLN A 100 15.08 7.19 -6.79
C GLN A 100 14.71 8.68 -6.76
N THR A 101 13.44 9.00 -6.53
CA THR A 101 12.98 10.39 -6.48
C THR A 101 13.48 11.13 -5.24
N ALA A 102 13.58 10.42 -4.11
CA ALA A 102 14.14 10.94 -2.87
C ALA A 102 15.67 11.09 -2.94
N LEU A 103 16.40 10.19 -3.61
CA LEU A 103 17.86 10.29 -3.78
C LEU A 103 18.34 11.63 -4.34
N LYS A 104 17.57 12.26 -5.24
CA LYS A 104 17.94 13.54 -5.89
C LYS A 104 17.66 14.77 -5.03
N THR A 105 17.09 14.62 -3.83
CA THR A 105 16.62 15.75 -3.01
C THR A 105 17.75 16.50 -2.32
N ILE A 106 18.51 15.87 -1.43
CA ILE A 106 19.57 16.53 -0.65
C ILE A 106 20.82 16.60 -1.50
N TYR A 107 21.23 15.46 -2.07
CA TYR A 107 22.39 15.36 -2.95
C TYR A 107 22.38 16.39 -4.08
N GLY A 108 21.22 16.59 -4.73
CA GLY A 108 21.08 17.57 -5.80
C GLY A 108 21.22 19.03 -5.34
N GLU A 109 20.91 19.35 -4.09
CA GLU A 109 21.11 20.68 -3.52
C GLU A 109 22.55 20.90 -3.07
N VAL A 110 23.22 19.84 -2.59
CA VAL A 110 24.64 19.85 -2.21
C VAL A 110 25.51 20.10 -3.44
N ILE A 111 25.34 19.34 -4.52
CA ILE A 111 26.09 19.57 -5.78
C ILE A 111 25.84 20.96 -6.35
N ALA A 112 24.60 21.46 -6.24
CA ALA A 112 24.24 22.78 -6.74
C ALA A 112 24.76 23.93 -5.86
N GLY A 113 25.46 23.66 -4.76
CA GLY A 113 25.93 24.67 -3.80
C GLY A 113 24.79 25.42 -3.08
N ARG A 114 23.54 24.95 -3.20
CA ARG A 114 22.37 25.59 -2.59
C ARG A 114 22.13 25.13 -1.15
N TRP A 115 22.75 24.02 -0.75
CA TRP A 115 22.61 23.48 0.59
C TRP A 115 23.10 24.46 1.66
N ASP A 116 24.27 25.06 1.47
CA ASP A 116 24.83 26.02 2.43
C ASP A 116 23.98 27.29 2.54
N LEU A 117 23.44 27.76 1.40
CA LEU A 117 22.49 28.88 1.39
C LEU A 117 21.20 28.55 2.14
N LEU A 118 20.66 27.33 2.00
CA LEU A 118 19.48 26.90 2.75
C LEU A 118 19.74 26.91 4.26
N ARG A 119 20.96 26.60 4.69
CA ARG A 119 21.36 26.61 6.10
C ARG A 119 21.51 28.01 6.69
N LEU A 120 21.82 29.02 5.86
CA LEU A 120 21.86 30.42 6.30
C LEU A 120 20.46 31.03 6.48
N THR A 121 19.40 30.34 6.05
CA THR A 121 18.03 30.81 6.27
C THR A 121 17.60 30.61 7.73
N ALA A 122 16.62 31.39 8.20
CA ALA A 122 16.03 31.23 9.54
C ALA A 122 15.18 29.96 9.72
N LEU A 123 15.29 28.99 8.81
CA LEU A 123 14.54 27.74 8.85
C LEU A 123 15.30 26.70 9.68
N ASN A 124 14.60 26.06 10.62
CA ASN A 124 15.14 24.92 11.34
C ASN A 124 15.47 23.77 10.36
N GLU A 125 16.60 23.10 10.56
CA GLU A 125 17.06 21.93 9.79
C GLU A 125 15.99 20.82 9.72
N TRP A 126 15.28 20.58 10.82
CA TRP A 126 14.14 19.64 10.82
C TRP A 126 13.02 20.07 9.87
N GLY A 127 12.75 21.37 9.80
CA GLY A 127 11.78 21.96 8.86
C GLY A 127 12.21 21.79 7.41
N ILE A 128 13.49 22.01 7.11
CA ILE A 128 14.08 21.81 5.78
C ILE A 128 13.92 20.35 5.34
N VAL A 129 14.34 19.39 6.18
CA VAL A 129 14.25 17.95 5.87
C VAL A 129 12.81 17.52 5.69
N ARG A 130 11.88 17.97 6.55
CA ARG A 130 10.45 17.66 6.44
C ARG A 130 9.84 18.22 5.16
N ALA A 131 10.20 19.44 4.78
CA ALA A 131 9.73 20.06 3.54
C ALA A 131 10.24 19.30 2.30
N LYS A 132 11.52 18.92 2.27
CA LYS A 132 12.10 18.11 1.18
C LYS A 132 11.48 16.71 1.10
N TYR A 133 11.25 16.07 2.25
CA TYR A 133 10.53 14.80 2.33
C TYR A 133 9.10 14.92 1.76
N ALA A 134 8.35 15.95 2.14
CA ALA A 134 7.01 16.19 1.60
C ALA A 134 7.03 16.47 0.09
N GLY A 135 8.00 17.23 -0.40
CA GLY A 135 8.20 17.47 -1.84
C GLY A 135 8.57 16.20 -2.62
N ALA A 136 9.35 15.29 -2.04
CA ALA A 136 9.62 13.98 -2.61
C ALA A 136 8.34 13.12 -2.69
N ARG A 137 7.56 13.05 -1.60
CA ARG A 137 6.28 12.33 -1.56
C ARG A 137 5.30 12.85 -2.60
N LEU A 138 5.23 14.16 -2.81
CA LEU A 138 4.36 14.77 -3.81
C LEU A 138 4.69 14.29 -5.23
N ARG A 139 5.98 14.11 -5.55
CA ARG A 139 6.42 13.62 -6.86
C ARG A 139 6.07 12.14 -7.09
N VAL A 140 6.09 11.33 -6.03
CA VAL A 140 5.77 9.90 -6.10
C VAL A 140 4.27 9.63 -5.99
N TRP A 141 3.50 10.62 -5.51
CA TRP A 141 2.08 10.48 -5.25
C TRP A 141 1.29 9.89 -6.41
N ARG A 142 1.57 10.32 -7.66
CA ARG A 142 0.90 9.78 -8.85
C ARG A 142 1.11 8.27 -8.98
N ALA A 143 2.34 7.78 -8.82
CA ALA A 143 2.63 6.35 -8.88
C ALA A 143 1.95 5.58 -7.74
N THR A 144 1.93 6.15 -6.53
CA THR A 144 1.23 5.55 -5.38
C THR A 144 -0.28 5.44 -5.62
N ILE A 145 -0.92 6.48 -6.18
CA ILE A 145 -2.34 6.45 -6.53
C ILE A 145 -2.61 5.42 -7.64
N VAL A 146 -1.68 5.24 -8.58
CA VAL A 146 -1.84 4.21 -9.61
C VAL A 146 -1.89 2.82 -8.98
N VAL A 147 -0.92 2.49 -8.13
CA VAL A 147 -0.86 1.19 -7.45
C VAL A 147 -2.06 0.99 -6.52
N ALA A 148 -2.41 1.99 -5.71
CA ALA A 148 -3.59 1.93 -4.85
C ALA A 148 -4.89 1.75 -5.66
N GLY A 149 -5.00 2.42 -6.81
CA GLY A 149 -6.11 2.28 -7.75
C GLY A 149 -6.21 0.87 -8.34
N MET A 150 -5.08 0.25 -8.71
CA MET A 150 -5.05 -1.14 -9.18
C MET A 150 -5.53 -2.11 -8.10
N ARG A 151 -5.05 -1.95 -6.86
CA ARG A 151 -5.49 -2.77 -5.72
C ARG A 151 -6.98 -2.64 -5.44
N LEU A 152 -7.50 -1.42 -5.43
CA LEU A 152 -8.94 -1.17 -5.28
C LEU A 152 -9.75 -1.78 -6.42
N ALA A 153 -9.26 -1.71 -7.66
CA ALA A 153 -9.91 -2.35 -8.79
C ALA A 153 -9.96 -3.88 -8.65
N THR A 154 -8.86 -4.51 -8.23
CA THR A 154 -8.82 -5.96 -7.94
C THR A 154 -9.82 -6.34 -6.84
N LEU A 155 -9.92 -5.57 -5.75
CA LEU A 155 -10.94 -5.79 -4.72
C LEU A 155 -12.36 -5.67 -5.27
N MET A 156 -12.64 -4.62 -6.06
CA MET A 156 -13.96 -4.39 -6.65
C MET A 156 -14.35 -5.50 -7.63
N ILE A 157 -13.42 -5.99 -8.45
CA ILE A 157 -13.66 -7.12 -9.36
C ILE A 157 -13.91 -8.39 -8.55
N GLY A 158 -13.14 -8.65 -7.49
CA GLY A 158 -13.38 -9.79 -6.60
C GLY A 158 -14.77 -9.75 -5.96
N ILE A 159 -15.19 -8.59 -5.46
CA ILE A 159 -16.55 -8.37 -4.94
C ILE A 159 -17.59 -8.61 -6.04
N LEU A 160 -17.37 -8.11 -7.25
CA LEU A 160 -18.29 -8.32 -8.37
C LEU A 160 -18.41 -9.80 -8.77
N ILE A 161 -17.30 -10.55 -8.74
CA ILE A 161 -17.32 -12.00 -8.99
C ILE A 161 -18.18 -12.70 -7.93
N LEU A 162 -17.95 -12.41 -6.65
CA LEU A 162 -18.67 -13.04 -5.54
C LEU A 162 -20.16 -12.64 -5.47
N MET A 163 -20.49 -11.38 -5.76
CA MET A 163 -21.84 -10.84 -5.59
C MET A 163 -22.73 -10.95 -6.83
N VAL A 164 -22.15 -10.76 -8.02
CA VAL A 164 -22.94 -10.59 -9.26
C VAL A 164 -22.73 -11.77 -10.20
N LEU A 165 -21.46 -12.16 -10.44
CA LEU A 165 -21.17 -13.18 -11.44
C LEU A 165 -21.75 -14.54 -11.07
N LEU A 166 -21.67 -14.95 -9.79
CA LEU A 166 -22.27 -16.20 -9.31
C LEU A 166 -23.78 -16.24 -9.59
N TYR A 167 -24.49 -15.17 -9.26
CA TYR A 167 -25.93 -15.06 -9.52
C TYR A 167 -26.25 -15.15 -11.02
N VAL A 168 -25.50 -14.44 -11.86
CA VAL A 168 -25.73 -14.43 -13.32
C VAL A 168 -25.46 -15.79 -13.95
N LEU A 169 -24.48 -16.53 -13.46
CA LEU A 169 -24.06 -17.81 -14.04
C LEU A 169 -24.92 -18.99 -13.58
N PHE A 170 -25.31 -19.04 -12.31
CA PHE A 170 -26.00 -20.19 -11.72
C PHE A 170 -27.47 -19.93 -11.41
N GLY A 171 -27.95 -18.68 -11.51
CA GLY A 171 -29.31 -18.28 -11.12
C GLY A 171 -29.50 -18.16 -9.60
N GLU A 172 -28.57 -18.70 -8.82
CA GLU A 172 -28.54 -18.66 -7.36
C GLU A 172 -27.22 -18.04 -6.90
N ASN A 173 -27.24 -17.30 -5.79
CA ASN A 173 -26.02 -16.74 -5.21
C ASN A 173 -25.77 -17.37 -3.84
N SER A 174 -25.10 -18.53 -3.88
CA SER A 174 -24.71 -19.28 -2.69
C SER A 174 -23.91 -18.46 -1.67
N PHE A 175 -23.16 -17.43 -2.11
CA PHE A 175 -22.45 -16.55 -1.19
C PHE A 175 -23.40 -15.62 -0.43
N ILE A 176 -24.35 -14.97 -1.12
CA ILE A 176 -25.34 -14.09 -0.48
C ILE A 176 -26.24 -14.90 0.44
N GLU A 177 -26.71 -16.06 0.00
CA GLU A 177 -27.50 -16.98 0.82
C GLU A 177 -26.73 -17.42 2.06
N SER A 178 -25.48 -17.86 1.91
CA SER A 178 -24.61 -18.20 3.04
C SER A 178 -24.40 -17.03 4.00
N LEU A 179 -24.28 -15.80 3.50
CA LEU A 179 -24.15 -14.61 4.33
C LEU A 179 -25.45 -14.32 5.10
N ILE A 180 -26.61 -14.38 4.43
CA ILE A 180 -27.92 -14.17 5.07
C ILE A 180 -28.19 -15.25 6.12
N ASP A 181 -27.94 -16.52 5.79
CA ASP A 181 -28.09 -17.63 6.71
C ASP A 181 -27.12 -17.51 7.89
N GLY A 182 -25.89 -17.06 7.65
CA GLY A 182 -24.93 -16.71 8.68
C GLY A 182 -25.50 -15.65 9.64
N PHE A 183 -26.08 -14.57 9.12
CA PHE A 183 -26.70 -13.53 9.95
C PHE A 183 -27.95 -14.00 10.69
N ARG A 184 -28.70 -14.94 10.11
CA ARG A 184 -29.91 -15.49 10.71
C ARG A 184 -29.60 -16.47 11.84
N ASN A 185 -28.60 -17.33 11.63
CA ASN A 185 -28.28 -18.43 12.54
C ASN A 185 -27.26 -18.00 13.61
N ASP A 186 -26.26 -17.20 13.25
CA ASP A 186 -25.23 -16.68 14.15
C ASP A 186 -24.79 -15.25 13.76
N PRO A 187 -25.59 -14.23 14.12
CA PRO A 187 -25.36 -12.84 13.70
C PRO A 187 -24.02 -12.27 14.18
N LEU A 188 -23.52 -12.74 15.33
CA LEU A 188 -22.29 -12.23 15.90
C LEU A 188 -21.08 -12.74 15.10
N SER A 189 -21.02 -14.03 14.80
CA SER A 189 -19.93 -14.57 13.97
C SER A 189 -19.97 -14.01 12.55
N ALA A 190 -21.15 -13.89 11.94
CA ALA A 190 -21.30 -13.28 10.63
C ALA A 190 -20.81 -11.81 10.61
N LEU A 191 -21.18 -11.01 11.61
CA LEU A 191 -20.69 -9.64 11.76
C LEU A 191 -19.17 -9.59 11.91
N LEU A 192 -18.58 -10.44 12.75
CA LEU A 192 -17.12 -10.50 12.92
C LEU A 192 -16.41 -10.92 11.63
N GLY A 193 -16.99 -11.83 10.83
CA GLY A 193 -16.48 -12.21 9.52
C GLY A 193 -16.47 -11.05 8.53
N VAL A 194 -17.55 -10.27 8.48
CA VAL A 194 -17.64 -9.04 7.66
C VAL A 194 -16.62 -8.00 8.11
N VAL A 195 -16.48 -7.77 9.43
CA VAL A 195 -15.49 -6.84 9.99
C VAL A 195 -14.07 -7.28 9.65
N THR A 196 -13.75 -8.57 9.78
CA THR A 196 -12.43 -9.12 9.45
C THR A 196 -12.11 -8.93 7.98
N THR A 197 -13.03 -9.30 7.09
CA THR A 197 -12.87 -9.14 5.63
C THR A 197 -12.70 -7.67 5.24
N SER A 198 -13.50 -6.78 5.85
CA SER A 198 -13.40 -5.33 5.64
C SER A 198 -12.07 -4.76 6.11
N LEU A 199 -11.54 -5.24 7.23
CA LEU A 199 -10.24 -4.83 7.75
C LEU A 199 -9.11 -5.26 6.80
N ILE A 200 -9.13 -6.50 6.30
CA ILE A 200 -8.16 -7.00 5.32
C ILE A 200 -8.19 -6.12 4.05
N ALA A 201 -9.39 -5.87 3.51
CA ALA A 201 -9.57 -5.03 2.32
C ALA A 201 -9.05 -3.60 2.54
N LEU A 202 -9.33 -3.00 3.70
CA LEU A 202 -8.84 -1.67 4.06
C LEU A 202 -7.31 -1.61 4.13
N VAL A 203 -6.69 -2.59 4.79
CA VAL A 203 -5.23 -2.66 4.91
C VAL A 203 -4.57 -2.84 3.55
N TYR A 204 -5.11 -3.74 2.72
CA TYR A 204 -4.64 -3.94 1.36
C TYR A 204 -4.70 -2.65 0.52
N ALA A 205 -5.77 -1.86 0.66
CA ALA A 205 -5.91 -0.59 -0.05
C ALA A 205 -5.00 0.53 0.48
N VAL A 206 -4.74 0.57 1.79
CA VAL A 206 -4.00 1.66 2.45
C VAL A 206 -2.49 1.43 2.48
N GLU A 207 -2.03 0.18 2.51
CA GLU A 207 -0.61 -0.18 2.62
C GLU A 207 0.32 0.57 1.66
N PRO A 208 -0.01 0.81 0.36
CA PRO A 208 0.86 1.55 -0.55
C PRO A 208 1.22 2.96 -0.06
N PHE A 209 0.34 3.61 0.72
CA PHE A 209 0.60 4.93 1.29
C PHE A 209 1.57 4.89 2.47
N TRP A 210 1.54 3.82 3.28
CA TRP A 210 2.50 3.61 4.37
C TRP A 210 3.87 3.25 3.80
N ARG A 211 3.89 2.38 2.79
CA ARG A 211 5.09 1.96 2.08
C ARG A 211 5.78 3.13 1.38
N MET A 212 5.05 3.96 0.65
CA MET A 212 5.59 5.17 0.01
C MET A 212 6.26 6.12 1.01
N GLN A 213 5.65 6.31 2.19
CA GLN A 213 6.22 7.16 3.24
C GLN A 213 7.57 6.62 3.73
N ALA A 214 7.61 5.32 4.07
CA ALA A 214 8.81 4.68 4.57
C ALA A 214 9.94 4.66 3.53
N MET A 215 9.65 4.27 2.28
CA MET A 215 10.64 4.19 1.20
C MET A 215 11.16 5.56 0.78
N THR A 216 10.31 6.58 0.72
CA THR A 216 10.75 7.96 0.44
C THR A 216 11.68 8.45 1.55
N ALA A 217 11.39 8.15 2.83
CA ALA A 217 12.24 8.54 3.94
C ALA A 217 13.61 7.83 3.91
N LEU A 218 13.63 6.54 3.55
CA LEU A 218 14.88 5.80 3.32
C LEU A 218 15.70 6.39 2.17
N GLY A 219 15.05 6.78 1.07
CA GLY A 219 15.74 7.43 -0.05
C GLY A 219 16.37 8.77 0.34
N MET A 220 15.77 9.52 1.30
CA MET A 220 16.39 10.72 1.87
C MET A 220 17.66 10.38 2.66
N VAL A 221 17.66 9.28 3.43
CA VAL A 221 18.86 8.80 4.15
C VAL A 221 19.99 8.51 3.17
N LEU A 222 19.69 7.81 2.07
CA LEU A 222 20.66 7.51 1.02
C LEU A 222 21.16 8.79 0.34
N SER A 223 20.27 9.74 0.07
CA SER A 223 20.60 11.06 -0.49
C SER A 223 21.62 11.83 0.37
N ALA A 224 21.54 11.70 1.69
CA ALA A 224 22.46 12.34 2.63
C ALA A 224 23.79 11.57 2.83
N GLN A 225 23.88 10.32 2.35
CA GLN A 225 25.07 9.48 2.53
C GLN A 225 25.98 9.44 1.30
N PHE A 226 25.40 9.41 0.10
CA PHE A 226 26.16 9.18 -1.12
C PHE A 226 26.29 10.46 -1.95
N HIS A 227 27.54 10.78 -2.32
CA HIS A 227 27.90 11.91 -3.19
C HIS A 227 28.01 11.52 -4.67
N SER A 228 27.75 10.26 -5.02
CA SER A 228 27.73 9.80 -6.41
C SER A 228 26.36 9.19 -6.72
N ALA A 229 25.77 9.62 -7.85
CA ALA A 229 24.48 9.12 -8.30
C ALA A 229 24.50 7.60 -8.53
N ALA A 230 25.59 7.06 -9.08
CA ALA A 230 25.74 5.63 -9.35
C ALA A 230 25.76 4.81 -8.04
N MET A 231 26.54 5.25 -7.05
CA MET A 231 26.57 4.60 -5.73
C MET A 231 25.22 4.71 -5.02
N GLY A 232 24.55 5.86 -5.12
CA GLY A 232 23.21 6.04 -4.56
C GLY A 232 22.17 5.09 -5.17
N MET A 233 22.22 4.85 -6.49
CA MET A 233 21.33 3.90 -7.17
C MET A 233 21.59 2.45 -6.75
N LEU A 234 22.86 2.02 -6.70
CA LEU A 234 23.23 0.69 -6.21
C LEU A 234 22.78 0.48 -4.76
N ALA A 235 22.99 1.49 -3.91
CA ALA A 235 22.54 1.45 -2.53
C ALA A 235 21.00 1.41 -2.41
N ALA A 236 20.26 2.09 -3.28
CA ALA A 236 18.81 2.03 -3.30
C ALA A 236 18.30 0.62 -3.63
N VAL A 237 18.88 -0.06 -4.63
CA VAL A 237 18.54 -1.45 -4.93
C VAL A 237 18.87 -2.36 -3.74
N GLY A 238 20.04 -2.20 -3.13
CA GLY A 238 20.43 -2.97 -1.95
C GLY A 238 19.48 -2.77 -0.76
N VAL A 239 19.06 -1.52 -0.48
CA VAL A 239 18.08 -1.21 0.56
C VAL A 239 16.71 -1.79 0.24
N MET A 240 16.26 -1.72 -1.02
CA MET A 240 14.99 -2.30 -1.45
C MET A 240 14.96 -3.81 -1.16
N VAL A 241 16.00 -4.55 -1.58
CA VAL A 241 16.12 -5.99 -1.31
C VAL A 241 16.18 -6.27 0.20
N ALA A 242 16.93 -5.49 0.96
CA ALA A 242 17.02 -5.65 2.42
C ALA A 242 15.66 -5.46 3.11
N VAL A 243 14.87 -4.46 2.68
CA VAL A 243 13.52 -4.25 3.22
C VAL A 243 12.60 -5.41 2.86
N TRP A 244 12.68 -5.95 1.65
CA TRP A 244 11.88 -7.11 1.25
C TRP A 244 12.23 -8.37 2.05
N LEU A 245 13.52 -8.66 2.23
CA LEU A 245 13.96 -9.77 3.07
C LEU A 245 13.44 -9.61 4.50
N LEU A 246 13.51 -8.39 5.05
CA LEU A 246 12.97 -8.10 6.37
C LEU A 246 11.44 -8.28 6.44
N GLN A 247 10.70 -7.90 5.38
CA GLN A 247 9.27 -8.15 5.28
C GLN A 247 8.95 -9.64 5.25
N ILE A 248 9.70 -10.44 4.47
CA ILE A 248 9.53 -11.90 4.43
C ILE A 248 9.74 -12.50 5.82
N VAL A 249 10.80 -12.08 6.53
CA VAL A 249 11.08 -12.54 7.90
C VAL A 249 9.93 -12.16 8.86
N ILE A 250 9.41 -10.93 8.77
CA ILE A 250 8.28 -10.48 9.60
C ILE A 250 7.03 -11.32 9.30
N VAL A 251 6.74 -11.60 8.02
CA VAL A 251 5.58 -12.43 7.62
C VAL A 251 5.74 -13.85 8.15
N ILE A 252 6.91 -14.47 8.00
CA ILE A 252 7.19 -15.81 8.55
C ILE A 252 7.02 -15.82 10.06
N ALA A 253 7.57 -14.83 10.77
CA ALA A 253 7.43 -14.71 12.22
C ALA A 253 5.98 -14.52 12.65
N LEU A 254 5.19 -13.74 11.91
CA LEU A 254 3.75 -13.58 12.15
C LEU A 254 2.98 -14.88 11.91
N VAL A 255 3.24 -15.58 10.80
CA VAL A 255 2.56 -16.84 10.47
C VAL A 255 2.89 -17.91 11.51
N LEU A 256 4.15 -18.07 11.89
CA LEU A 256 4.55 -19.03 12.93
C LEU A 256 4.04 -18.61 14.32
N GLY A 257 4.15 -17.34 14.68
CA GLY A 257 3.72 -16.85 15.99
C GLY A 257 2.20 -16.89 16.18
N LEU A 258 1.43 -16.50 15.16
CA LEU A 258 -0.04 -16.57 15.19
C LEU A 258 -0.53 -18.00 15.01
N GLY A 259 0.07 -18.77 14.10
CA GLY A 259 -0.32 -20.15 13.81
C GLY A 259 0.00 -21.10 14.96
N MET A 260 1.27 -21.16 15.38
CA MET A 260 1.71 -22.07 16.44
C MET A 260 1.48 -21.51 17.83
N GLY A 261 1.64 -20.20 18.06
CA GLY A 261 1.45 -19.62 19.39
C GLY A 261 -0.02 -19.44 19.73
N LEU A 262 -0.67 -18.48 19.06
CA LEU A 262 -2.07 -18.16 19.32
C LEU A 262 -3.02 -19.31 18.95
N GLY A 263 -2.71 -20.04 17.87
CA GLY A 263 -3.49 -21.20 17.44
C GLY A 263 -3.45 -22.37 18.44
N VAL A 264 -2.30 -22.67 19.06
CA VAL A 264 -2.23 -23.71 20.10
C VAL A 264 -2.96 -23.27 21.37
N LEU A 265 -2.82 -22.00 21.77
CA LEU A 265 -3.51 -21.47 22.95
C LEU A 265 -5.04 -21.53 22.80
N LEU A 266 -5.54 -21.27 21.60
CA LEU A 266 -6.96 -21.31 21.29
C LEU A 266 -7.43 -22.67 20.76
N ALA A 267 -6.54 -23.65 20.57
CA ALA A 267 -6.88 -24.96 20.02
C ALA A 267 -8.06 -25.65 20.74
N PRO A 268 -8.17 -25.63 22.09
CA PRO A 268 -9.32 -26.22 22.78
C PRO A 268 -10.66 -25.56 22.42
N LEU A 269 -10.63 -24.25 22.13
CA LEU A 269 -11.80 -23.48 21.69
C LEU A 269 -12.07 -23.67 20.18
N LEU A 270 -11.03 -23.91 19.39
CA LEU A 270 -11.11 -24.07 17.93
C LEU A 270 -11.50 -25.49 17.49
N VAL A 271 -11.29 -26.52 18.32
CA VAL A 271 -11.57 -27.93 17.98
C VAL A 271 -12.99 -28.36 18.39
N GLY A 272 -13.72 -27.56 19.15
CA GLY A 272 -15.11 -27.85 19.53
C GLY A 272 -16.09 -27.86 18.35
N GLU A 273 -17.22 -28.56 18.49
CA GLU A 273 -18.26 -28.66 17.46
C GLU A 273 -18.89 -27.28 17.11
N ASP A 274 -18.87 -26.32 18.04
CA ASP A 274 -19.33 -24.93 17.85
C ASP A 274 -18.19 -23.92 17.54
N SER A 275 -17.08 -24.38 16.94
CA SER A 275 -15.84 -23.61 16.77
C SER A 275 -15.90 -22.42 15.80
N PHE A 276 -17.01 -22.17 15.11
CA PHE A 276 -17.10 -21.11 14.10
C PHE A 276 -16.82 -19.72 14.70
N LEU A 277 -17.43 -19.39 15.85
CA LEU A 277 -17.20 -18.13 16.55
C LEU A 277 -15.74 -17.98 16.99
N ALA A 278 -15.17 -19.02 17.60
CA ALA A 278 -13.78 -19.02 18.06
C ALA A 278 -12.80 -18.81 16.90
N SER A 279 -13.05 -19.45 15.75
CA SER A 279 -12.24 -19.29 14.54
C SER A 279 -12.32 -17.88 13.97
N THR A 280 -13.50 -17.26 14.00
CA THR A 280 -13.69 -15.90 13.50
C THR A 280 -13.01 -14.87 14.42
N ILE A 281 -13.09 -15.07 15.74
CA ILE A 281 -12.36 -14.25 16.72
C ILE A 281 -10.85 -14.38 16.51
N TYR A 282 -10.34 -15.60 16.32
CA TYR A 282 -8.93 -15.85 16.03
C TYR A 282 -8.48 -15.11 14.76
N LEU A 283 -9.24 -15.22 13.67
CA LEU A 283 -8.94 -14.53 12.42
C LEU A 283 -8.94 -13.00 12.57
N LEU A 284 -9.91 -12.44 13.31
CA LEU A 284 -9.97 -11.02 13.58
C LEU A 284 -8.73 -10.54 14.36
N LEU A 285 -8.35 -11.27 15.42
CA LEU A 285 -7.15 -10.96 16.21
C LEU A 285 -5.88 -11.08 15.36
N ALA A 286 -5.74 -12.16 14.59
CA ALA A 286 -4.61 -12.37 13.68
C ALA A 286 -4.49 -11.23 12.65
N CYS A 287 -5.62 -10.80 12.06
CA CYS A 287 -5.67 -9.67 11.14
C CYS A 287 -5.30 -8.35 11.83
N GLY A 288 -5.81 -8.11 13.04
CA GLY A 288 -5.50 -6.92 13.83
C GLY A 288 -4.02 -6.81 14.18
N ILE A 289 -3.42 -7.92 14.67
CA ILE A 289 -1.98 -7.99 14.98
C ILE A 289 -1.14 -7.78 13.72
N THR A 290 -1.49 -8.44 12.62
CA THR A 290 -0.78 -8.30 11.34
C THR A 290 -0.83 -6.85 10.84
N THR A 291 -2.00 -6.22 10.91
CA THR A 291 -2.20 -4.81 10.54
C THR A 291 -1.31 -3.89 11.38
N LEU A 292 -1.32 -4.07 12.69
CA LEU A 292 -0.53 -3.26 13.62
C LEU A 292 0.97 -3.43 13.38
N THR A 293 1.43 -4.66 13.12
CA THR A 293 2.83 -4.96 12.82
C THR A 293 3.27 -4.33 11.51
N ILE A 294 2.49 -4.45 10.43
CA ILE A 294 2.80 -3.84 9.12
C ILE A 294 2.86 -2.30 9.26
N TYR A 295 1.84 -1.70 9.86
CA TYR A 295 1.81 -0.26 10.08
C TYR A 295 2.99 0.20 10.96
N GLY A 296 3.22 -0.49 12.07
CA GLY A 296 4.29 -0.21 13.02
C GLY A 296 5.67 -0.28 12.37
N PHE A 297 5.91 -1.30 11.56
CA PHE A 297 7.14 -1.46 10.79
C PHE A 297 7.42 -0.25 9.89
N TYR A 298 6.46 0.15 9.04
CA TYR A 298 6.64 1.29 8.15
C TYR A 298 6.77 2.62 8.92
N ALA A 299 6.00 2.82 10.00
CA ALA A 299 6.07 4.02 10.82
C ALA A 299 7.42 4.16 11.56
N LEU A 300 7.95 3.05 12.08
CA LEU A 300 9.28 3.00 12.70
C LEU A 300 10.37 3.28 11.66
N LEU A 301 10.30 2.64 10.50
CA LEU A 301 11.26 2.83 9.41
C LEU A 301 11.30 4.28 8.93
N GLN A 302 10.13 4.90 8.75
CA GLN A 302 10.01 6.31 8.40
C GLN A 302 10.62 7.22 9.47
N THR A 303 10.24 7.04 10.74
CA THR A 303 10.69 7.91 11.84
C THR A 303 12.19 7.81 12.08
N TRP A 304 12.72 6.57 12.08
CA TRP A 304 14.14 6.31 12.19
C TRP A 304 14.94 6.94 11.05
N SER A 305 14.45 6.80 9.81
CA SER A 305 15.10 7.34 8.62
C SER A 305 15.19 8.87 8.68
N LEU A 306 14.09 9.56 8.99
CA LEU A 306 14.08 11.02 9.08
C LEU A 306 14.99 11.55 10.20
N ARG A 307 15.00 10.90 11.38
CA ARG A 307 15.95 11.24 12.46
C ARG A 307 17.40 11.04 12.04
N ARG A 308 17.69 9.99 11.28
CA ARG A 308 19.05 9.71 10.79
C ARG A 308 19.51 10.74 9.76
N VAL A 309 18.63 11.23 8.89
CA VAL A 309 18.93 12.32 7.95
C VAL A 309 19.35 13.57 8.71
N VAL A 310 18.56 13.99 9.71
CA VAL A 310 18.85 15.19 10.51
C VAL A 310 20.19 15.07 11.22
N ARG A 311 20.41 13.99 11.99
CA ARG A 311 21.71 13.76 12.66
C ARG A 311 22.91 13.75 11.71
N ARG A 312 22.73 13.36 10.46
CA ARG A 312 23.79 13.37 9.44
C ARG A 312 24.10 14.79 8.97
N ILE A 313 23.07 15.62 8.83
CA ILE A 313 23.20 17.04 8.49
C ILE A 313 23.89 17.78 9.63
N ASP A 314 23.48 17.52 10.88
CA ASP A 314 24.05 18.17 12.07
C ASP A 314 25.55 17.87 12.24
N LYS A 315 26.00 16.67 11.85
CA LYS A 315 27.39 16.20 11.96
C LYS A 315 28.31 16.65 10.82
N ALA A 316 27.76 17.16 9.73
CA ALA A 316 28.57 17.74 8.66
C ALA A 316 29.07 19.17 9.02
N ASN A 317 28.90 19.56 10.28
CA ASN A 317 29.25 20.82 10.91
C ASN A 317 30.42 20.59 11.87
#